data_AF-A0A971A859-F1
#
_entry.id   AF-A0A971A859-F1
#
_cell.length_a   1.000
_cell.length_b   1.000
_cell.length_c   1.000
_cell.angle_alpha   90.00
_cell.angle_beta   90.00
_cell.angle_gamma   90.00
#
_symmetry.space_group_name_H-M   'P 1'
#
loop_
_entity.id
_entity.type
_entity.pdbx_description
1 polymer ?
#
loop_
_entity_poly.entity_id
_entity_poly.type
_entity_poly.pdbx_seq_one_letter_code
_entity_poly.pdbx_strand_id
1 'polypeptide(L)'
;QGTANFHLVFLIKLTRYLGFYPNLDEKAPGKYFDLQAGTFCSLRPFHNASLSPEDAQGFAVLLRINYENMPAFRYDRHQRQRILRQTLDYYRLHLSEFPRIKSLDVLQELF
;
A
#
# COMPACT_ATOMS: atom_id res chain seq x y z
N GLN A 1 -13.79 -16.99 8.54
CA GLN A 1 -12.34 -16.74 8.72
C GLN A 1 -11.88 -15.92 7.52
N GLY A 2 -11.53 -14.64 7.69
CA GLY A 2 -11.28 -13.74 6.56
C GLY A 2 -10.72 -12.36 6.94
N THR A 3 -10.14 -12.21 8.13
CA THR A 3 -9.72 -10.92 8.68
C THR A 3 -8.25 -10.58 8.43
N ALA A 4 -7.43 -11.54 8.01
CA ALA A 4 -5.98 -11.36 7.93
C ALA A 4 -5.52 -10.29 6.91
N ASN A 5 -6.30 -10.02 5.86
CA ASN A 5 -5.98 -8.95 4.90
C ASN A 5 -6.83 -7.69 5.11
N PHE A 6 -7.80 -7.73 6.02
CA PHE A 6 -8.77 -6.65 6.21
C PHE A 6 -8.08 -5.31 6.47
N HIS A 7 -7.06 -5.32 7.33
CA HIS A 7 -6.32 -4.10 7.68
C HIS A 7 -5.60 -3.49 6.48
N LEU A 8 -5.02 -4.31 5.59
CA LEU A 8 -4.36 -3.81 4.37
C LEU A 8 -5.37 -3.16 3.42
N VAL A 9 -6.51 -3.82 3.20
CA VAL A 9 -7.58 -3.31 2.34
C VAL A 9 -8.19 -2.05 2.92
N PHE A 10 -8.40 -2.02 4.24
CA PHE A 10 -8.89 -0.86 4.97
C PHE A 10 -7.95 0.34 4.83
N LEU A 11 -6.65 0.17 5.10
CA LEU A 11 -5.65 1.24 5.00
C LEU A 11 -5.60 1.81 3.58
N ILE A 12 -5.59 0.96 2.56
CA ILE A 12 -5.59 1.47 1.18
C ILE A 12 -6.88 2.18 0.82
N LYS A 13 -8.05 1.66 1.21
CA LYS A 13 -9.32 2.34 0.95
C LYS A 13 -9.42 3.67 1.67
N LEU A 14 -8.88 3.77 2.89
CA LEU A 14 -8.87 5.00 3.68
C LEU A 14 -8.13 6.15 2.96
N THR A 15 -7.08 5.87 2.19
CA THR A 15 -6.38 6.91 1.40
C THR A 15 -7.28 7.67 0.41
N ARG A 16 -8.37 7.04 -0.08
CA ARG A 16 -9.40 7.72 -0.91
C ARG A 16 -10.09 8.84 -0.17
N TYR A 17 -10.45 8.59 1.08
CA TYR A 17 -11.17 9.54 1.91
C TYR A 17 -10.26 10.65 2.44
N LEU A 18 -8.97 10.37 2.54
CA LEU A 18 -7.95 11.34 2.95
C LEU A 18 -7.39 12.18 1.78
N GLY A 19 -7.80 11.90 0.54
CA GLY A 19 -7.44 12.72 -0.63
C GLY A 19 -6.08 12.40 -1.27
N PHE A 20 -5.48 11.25 -0.96
CA PHE A 20 -4.19 10.82 -1.54
C PHE A 20 -4.22 9.38 -2.03
N TYR A 21 -5.27 8.98 -2.74
CA TYR A 21 -5.33 7.62 -3.30
C TYR A 21 -4.26 7.42 -4.39
N PRO A 22 -3.51 6.29 -4.40
CA PRO A 22 -2.55 6.00 -5.46
C PRO A 22 -3.17 6.03 -6.86
N ASN A 23 -2.51 6.69 -7.80
CA ASN A 23 -2.92 6.71 -9.20
C ASN A 23 -2.54 5.39 -9.90
N LEU A 24 -3.50 4.80 -10.62
CA LEU A 24 -3.36 3.55 -11.37
C LEU A 24 -3.25 3.72 -12.89
N ASP A 25 -3.38 4.94 -13.42
CA ASP A 25 -3.51 5.20 -14.87
C ASP A 25 -2.29 4.69 -15.67
N GLU A 26 -1.08 4.90 -15.15
CA GLU A 26 0.19 4.55 -15.80
C GLU A 26 0.69 3.13 -15.42
N LYS A 27 -0.15 2.32 -14.80
CA LYS A 27 0.24 0.98 -14.32
C LYS A 27 0.51 0.03 -15.50
N ALA A 28 1.77 -0.38 -15.64
CA ALA A 28 2.19 -1.44 -16.57
C ALA A 28 3.27 -2.35 -15.94
N PRO A 29 3.46 -3.58 -16.45
CA PRO A 29 4.57 -4.43 -16.04
C PRO A 29 5.93 -3.71 -16.19
N GLY A 30 6.84 -3.91 -15.23
CA GLY A 30 8.17 -3.29 -15.26
C GLY A 30 8.23 -1.82 -14.79
N LYS A 31 7.09 -1.19 -14.49
CA LYS A 31 7.03 0.18 -13.96
C LYS A 31 7.37 0.22 -12.48
N TYR A 32 8.06 1.28 -12.06
CA TYR A 32 8.22 1.65 -10.66
C TYR A 32 6.95 2.33 -10.15
N PHE A 33 6.81 2.44 -8.83
CA PHE A 33 5.82 3.32 -8.22
C PHE A 33 6.53 4.39 -7.40
N ASP A 34 6.31 5.66 -7.74
CA ASP A 34 6.81 6.79 -6.98
C ASP A 34 5.91 7.01 -5.76
N LEU A 35 6.46 6.80 -4.56
CA LEU A 35 5.70 6.93 -3.32
C LEU A 35 5.49 8.40 -2.91
N GLN A 36 6.23 9.36 -3.46
CA GLN A 36 6.00 10.79 -3.21
C GLN A 36 4.95 11.35 -4.17
N ALA A 37 5.08 11.02 -5.46
CA ALA A 37 4.14 11.48 -6.48
C ALA A 37 2.84 10.65 -6.51
N GLY A 38 2.84 9.45 -5.91
CA GLY A 38 1.68 8.57 -5.87
C GLY A 38 1.28 7.99 -7.23
N THR A 39 2.25 7.80 -8.13
CA THR A 39 1.99 7.35 -9.51
C THR A 39 3.03 6.36 -10.02
N PHE A 40 2.70 5.63 -11.09
CA PHE A 40 3.62 4.72 -11.75
C PHE A 40 4.55 5.46 -12.72
N CYS A 41 5.82 5.05 -12.78
CA CYS A 41 6.83 5.69 -13.63
C CYS A 41 7.74 4.65 -14.32
N SER A 42 8.21 4.97 -15.53
CA SER A 42 9.07 4.07 -16.33
C SER A 42 10.51 3.98 -15.83
N LEU A 43 10.98 5.06 -15.21
CA LEU A 43 12.34 5.17 -14.68
C LEU A 43 12.27 5.23 -13.16
N ARG A 44 13.32 4.74 -12.51
CA ARG A 44 13.45 4.84 -11.06
C ARG A 44 13.59 6.33 -10.67
N PRO A 45 12.75 6.86 -9.76
CA PRO A 45 12.91 8.22 -9.26
C PRO A 45 14.29 8.45 -8.62
N PHE A 46 14.79 9.69 -8.66
CA PHE A 46 16.08 10.08 -8.06
C PHE A 46 16.05 10.23 -6.53
N HIS A 47 15.16 9.50 -5.86
CA HIS A 47 15.03 9.45 -4.41
C HIS A 47 14.67 8.04 -3.96
N ASN A 48 14.82 7.76 -2.66
CA ASN A 48 14.60 6.42 -2.11
C ASN A 48 13.12 6.06 -1.91
N ALA A 49 12.21 7.03 -1.99
CA ALA A 49 10.77 6.83 -1.83
C ALA A 49 10.12 6.27 -3.11
N SER A 50 10.51 5.07 -3.52
CA SER A 50 9.94 4.40 -4.68
C SER A 50 9.87 2.89 -4.47
N LEU A 51 8.84 2.25 -5.02
CA LEU A 51 8.75 0.80 -5.10
C LEU A 51 9.44 0.28 -6.37
N SER A 52 10.16 -0.83 -6.22
CA SER A 52 10.68 -1.61 -7.35
C SER A 52 9.53 -2.12 -8.23
N PRO A 53 9.76 -2.55 -9.47
CA PRO A 53 8.69 -3.08 -10.32
C PRO A 53 7.95 -4.28 -9.73
N GLU A 54 8.66 -5.17 -9.03
CA GLU A 54 8.07 -6.30 -8.31
C GLU A 54 7.10 -5.82 -7.21
N ASP A 55 7.55 -4.85 -6.41
CA ASP A 55 6.76 -4.26 -5.33
C ASP A 55 5.57 -3.46 -5.85
N ALA A 56 5.78 -2.67 -6.89
CA ALA A 56 4.77 -1.86 -7.53
C ALA A 56 3.63 -2.75 -8.09
N GLN A 57 3.96 -3.94 -8.61
CA GLN A 57 2.97 -4.90 -9.04
C GLN A 57 2.16 -5.46 -7.85
N GLY A 58 2.81 -5.82 -6.75
CA GLY A 58 2.12 -6.25 -5.52
C GLY A 58 1.20 -5.17 -4.96
N PHE A 59 1.69 -3.92 -4.91
CA PHE A 59 0.94 -2.75 -4.48
C PHE A 59 -0.27 -2.47 -5.39
N ALA A 60 -0.10 -2.62 -6.71
CA ALA A 60 -1.21 -2.50 -7.66
C ALA A 60 -2.28 -3.58 -7.49
N VAL A 61 -1.90 -4.80 -7.13
CA VAL A 61 -2.87 -5.87 -6.81
C VAL A 61 -3.70 -5.47 -5.59
N LEU A 62 -3.05 -5.02 -4.51
CA LEU A 62 -3.72 -4.57 -3.30
C LEU A 62 -4.74 -3.45 -3.57
N LEU A 63 -4.42 -2.50 -4.44
CA LEU A 63 -5.30 -1.40 -4.83
C LEU A 63 -6.62 -1.88 -5.46
N ARG A 64 -6.65 -3.09 -6.03
CA ARG A 64 -7.83 -3.71 -6.66
C ARG A 64 -8.63 -4.61 -5.71
N ILE A 65 -8.13 -4.88 -4.51
CA ILE A 65 -8.81 -5.72 -3.54
C ILE A 65 -9.97 -4.94 -2.91
N ASN A 66 -11.12 -5.61 -2.76
CA ASN A 66 -12.29 -5.11 -2.04
C ASN A 66 -12.66 -6.09 -0.91
N TYR A 67 -13.64 -5.73 -0.09
CA TYR A 67 -14.01 -6.56 1.07
C TYR A 67 -14.65 -7.90 0.67
N GLU A 68 -15.27 -7.96 -0.51
CA GLU A 68 -15.94 -9.16 -1.03
C GLU A 68 -14.92 -10.19 -1.56
N ASN A 69 -13.90 -9.73 -2.28
CA ASN A 69 -12.89 -10.58 -2.92
C ASN A 69 -11.63 -10.78 -2.07
N MET A 70 -11.44 -9.98 -1.01
CA MET A 70 -10.36 -10.09 -0.02
C MET A 70 -10.06 -11.53 0.43
N PRO A 71 -11.05 -12.38 0.76
CA PRO A 71 -10.79 -13.74 1.24
C PRO A 71 -10.12 -14.65 0.21
N ALA A 72 -10.20 -14.32 -1.09
CA ALA A 72 -9.55 -15.09 -2.16
C ALA A 72 -8.04 -14.86 -2.24
N PHE A 73 -7.54 -13.75 -1.68
CA PHE A 73 -6.11 -13.43 -1.69
C PHE A 73 -5.42 -14.05 -0.48
N ARG A 74 -4.54 -15.04 -0.70
CA ARG A 74 -3.80 -15.71 0.37
C ARG A 74 -2.38 -15.18 0.46
N TYR A 75 -2.22 -14.00 1.07
CA TYR A 75 -0.90 -13.49 1.39
C TYR A 75 -0.31 -14.23 2.58
N ASP A 76 0.96 -14.61 2.50
CA ASP A 76 1.71 -15.09 3.64
C ASP A 76 2.09 -13.95 4.61
N ARG A 77 2.68 -14.30 5.76
CA ARG A 77 3.05 -13.32 6.79
C ARG A 77 4.06 -12.28 6.28
N HIS A 78 5.04 -12.71 5.49
CA HIS A 78 6.08 -11.84 4.98
C HIS A 78 5.53 -10.86 3.93
N GLN A 79 4.68 -11.35 3.03
CA GLN A 79 3.96 -10.53 2.05
C GLN A 79 3.09 -9.47 2.74
N ARG A 80 2.31 -9.85 3.76
CA ARG A 80 1.49 -8.89 4.52
C ARG A 80 2.35 -7.82 5.20
N GLN A 81 3.44 -8.21 5.85
CA GLN A 81 4.34 -7.24 6.50
C GLN A 81 5.01 -6.29 5.49
N ARG A 82 5.43 -6.80 4.32
CA ARG A 82 6.02 -5.99 3.25
C ARG A 82 5.02 -4.96 2.73
N ILE A 83 3.80 -5.41 2.40
CA ILE A 83 2.72 -4.54 1.92
C ILE A 83 2.34 -3.49 2.98
N LEU A 84 2.25 -3.90 4.25
CA LEU A 84 1.94 -2.99 5.34
C LEU A 84 2.99 -1.88 5.44
N ARG A 85 4.28 -2.22 5.46
CA ARG A 85 5.36 -1.22 5.50
C ARG A 85 5.28 -0.22 4.35
N GLN A 86 5.11 -0.72 3.12
CA GLN A 86 4.97 0.13 1.93
C GLN A 86 3.78 1.08 2.02
N THR A 87 2.63 0.55 2.46
CA THR A 87 1.42 1.36 2.68
C THR A 87 1.69 2.45 3.71
N LEU A 88 2.41 2.15 4.79
CA LEU A 88 2.70 3.12 5.83
C LEU A 88 3.71 4.17 5.44
N ASP A 89 4.72 3.80 4.65
CA ASP A 89 5.66 4.76 4.09
C ASP A 89 4.93 5.74 3.16
N TYR A 90 3.95 5.24 2.38
CA TYR A 90 3.08 6.08 1.57
C TYR A 90 2.24 7.06 2.41
N TYR A 91 1.64 6.60 3.52
CA TYR A 91 0.91 7.46 4.46
C TYR A 91 1.79 8.56 5.06
N ARG A 92 3.01 8.23 5.49
CA ARG A 92 3.95 9.20 6.09
C ARG A 92 4.32 10.32 5.13
N LEU A 93 4.40 10.04 3.84
CA LEU A 93 4.73 11.04 2.82
C LEU A 93 3.56 12.00 2.53
N HIS A 94 2.32 11.54 2.69
CA HIS A 94 1.13 12.31 2.31
C HIS A 94 0.41 13.00 3.47
N LEU A 95 0.75 12.66 4.71
CA LEU A 95 0.15 13.25 5.89
C LEU A 95 1.19 14.08 6.65
N SER A 96 1.12 15.40 6.42
CA SER A 96 2.04 16.42 6.91
C SER A 96 2.17 16.45 8.44
N GLU A 97 1.12 16.02 9.14
CA GLU A 97 1.02 15.93 10.60
C GLU A 97 0.41 14.55 10.93
N PHE A 98 1.09 13.46 10.57
CA PHE A 98 0.62 12.13 10.98
C PHE A 98 1.05 11.87 12.43
N PRO A 99 0.17 12.01 13.44
CA PRO A 99 0.50 11.52 14.78
C PRO A 99 0.85 10.04 14.64
N ARG A 100 1.88 9.57 15.34
CA ARG A 100 2.20 8.14 15.45
C ARG A 100 0.88 7.41 15.73
N ILE A 101 0.36 6.69 14.74
CA ILE A 101 -0.88 5.96 14.91
C ILE A 101 -0.60 4.88 15.95
N LYS A 102 -1.05 5.07 17.20
CA LYS A 102 -0.97 4.03 18.24
C LYS A 102 -1.70 2.77 17.84
N SER A 103 -2.77 2.89 17.05
CA SER A 103 -3.47 1.73 16.47
C SER A 103 -2.66 0.97 15.41
N LEU A 104 -1.51 1.49 14.96
CA LEU A 104 -0.65 0.80 14.02
C LEU A 104 0.19 -0.27 14.73
N ASP A 105 0.72 0.08 15.90
CA ASP A 105 1.38 -0.88 16.79
C ASP A 105 0.38 -1.97 17.20
N VAL A 106 -0.87 -1.60 17.49
CA VAL A 106 -1.97 -2.56 17.76
C VAL A 106 -2.32 -3.42 16.53
N LEU A 107 -2.38 -2.83 15.33
CA LEU A 107 -2.63 -3.58 14.09
C LEU A 107 -1.46 -4.50 13.71
N GLN A 108 -0.23 -4.17 14.11
CA GLN A 108 0.95 -5.02 13.93
C GLN A 108 1.04 -6.13 14.99
N GLU A 109 0.57 -5.92 16.22
CA GLU A 109 0.55 -6.94 17.28
C GLU A 109 -0.51 -8.02 17.05
N LEU A 110 -1.60 -7.70 16.37
CA LEU A 110 -2.71 -8.63 16.15
C LEU A 110 -2.49 -9.61 14.97
N PHE A 111 -1.45 -9.46 14.14
CA PHE A 111 -1.25 -10.23 12.89
C PHE A 111 0.22 -10.62 12.55
#